data_AF-A0A5B8XPC7-F1
#
_entry.id   AF-A0A5B8XPC7-F1
#
_cell.length_a   1.000
_cell.length_b   1.000
_cell.length_c   1.000
_cell.angle_alpha   90.00
_cell.angle_beta   90.00
_cell.angle_gamma   90.00
#
_symmetry.space_group_name_H-M   'P 1'
#
loop_
_entity.id
_entity.type
_entity.pdbx_description
1 polymer ?
#
loop_
_entity_poly.entity_id
_entity_poly.type
_entity_poly.pdbx_seq_one_letter_code
_entity_poly.pdbx_strand_id
1 'polypeptide(L)'
;MRVLITLALLSMPVLGFAYQPFTSVQSVCETCPNPKSDVLTLNDGNKIRGSIIGENTAFYVMLKHLEVRAIQKTEVQTVEYAGGTKPGFLASQDQILLKTGHVLNGEITEDKEKPALFQVRSSHGNVSFVVFKSEVSKVYKKGLESSF
;
A
#
# COMPACT_ATOMS: atom_id res chain seq x y z
N MET A 1 53.99 8.80 -11.19
CA MET A 1 52.65 9.21 -11.66
C MET A 1 51.62 8.42 -10.85
N ARG A 2 50.94 9.05 -9.88
CA ARG A 2 49.98 8.37 -8.98
C ARG A 2 48.59 8.41 -9.63
N VAL A 3 48.06 7.24 -10.00
CA VAL A 3 46.70 7.10 -10.54
C VAL A 3 45.72 7.11 -9.38
N LEU A 4 44.89 8.15 -9.31
CA LEU A 4 43.80 8.28 -8.36
C LEU A 4 42.62 7.45 -8.91
N ILE A 5 42.28 6.34 -8.27
CA ILE A 5 41.10 5.53 -8.62
C ILE A 5 39.91 6.17 -7.91
N THR A 6 39.12 6.94 -8.64
CA THR A 6 37.85 7.51 -8.17
C THR A 6 36.80 6.40 -8.20
N LEU A 7 36.42 5.90 -7.02
CA LEU A 7 35.34 4.92 -6.87
C LEU A 7 34.00 5.63 -7.14
N ALA A 8 33.47 5.47 -8.35
CA ALA A 8 32.13 5.96 -8.69
C ALA A 8 31.09 5.10 -7.94
N LEU A 9 30.54 5.66 -6.85
CA LEU A 9 29.34 5.17 -6.20
C LEU A 9 28.18 5.29 -7.20
N LEU A 10 27.93 4.22 -7.95
CA LEU A 10 26.70 4.04 -8.71
C LEU A 10 25.55 3.93 -7.70
N SER A 11 24.89 5.06 -7.45
CA SER A 11 23.59 5.09 -6.81
C SER A 11 22.62 4.32 -7.68
N MET A 12 22.39 3.03 -7.38
CA MET A 12 21.32 2.29 -8.01
C MET A 12 20.00 2.95 -7.62
N PRO A 13 19.14 3.33 -8.58
CA PRO A 13 17.81 3.77 -8.24
C PRO A 13 17.13 2.61 -7.52
N VAL A 14 16.69 2.85 -6.28
CA VAL A 14 15.74 1.97 -5.62
C VAL A 14 14.54 1.91 -6.55
N LEU A 15 14.31 0.73 -7.14
CA LEU A 15 13.07 0.46 -7.88
C LEU A 15 11.93 0.54 -6.86
N GLY A 16 11.38 1.73 -6.68
CA GLY A 16 10.13 1.90 -5.95
C GLY A 16 9.05 1.07 -6.65
N PHE A 17 8.15 0.48 -5.87
CA PHE A 17 7.04 -0.29 -6.42
C PHE A 17 6.08 0.65 -7.17
N ALA A 18 6.22 0.77 -8.49
CA ALA A 18 5.38 1.65 -9.30
C ALA A 18 3.90 1.23 -9.25
N TYR A 19 2.99 2.21 -9.35
CA TYR A 19 1.55 1.95 -9.43
C TYR A 19 1.22 0.87 -10.48
N GLN A 20 0.40 -0.10 -10.05
CA GLN A 20 -0.17 -1.13 -10.90
C GLN A 20 -1.67 -0.84 -11.08
N PRO A 21 -2.17 -0.68 -12.32
CA PRO A 21 -3.59 -0.50 -12.57
C PRO A 21 -4.44 -1.64 -12.02
N PHE A 22 -5.59 -1.29 -11.46
CA PHE A 22 -6.59 -2.27 -11.03
C PHE A 22 -7.15 -3.07 -12.22
N THR A 23 -7.54 -4.32 -11.96
CA THR A 23 -8.19 -5.18 -12.96
C THR A 23 -9.49 -4.54 -13.45
N SER A 24 -9.70 -4.53 -14.77
CA SER A 24 -10.97 -4.08 -15.33
C SER A 24 -12.06 -5.12 -15.07
N VAL A 25 -13.17 -4.71 -14.45
CA VAL A 25 -14.31 -5.57 -14.15
C VAL A 25 -15.47 -5.16 -15.06
N GLN A 26 -15.85 -6.04 -16.00
CA GLN A 26 -16.93 -5.78 -16.95
C GLN A 26 -18.33 -5.89 -16.33
N SER A 27 -18.45 -6.51 -15.15
CA SER A 27 -19.73 -6.77 -14.47
C SER A 27 -20.18 -5.63 -13.56
N VAL A 28 -19.59 -4.44 -13.66
CA VAL A 28 -20.01 -3.28 -12.87
C VAL A 28 -21.11 -2.55 -13.64
N CYS A 29 -22.30 -2.50 -13.05
CA CYS A 29 -23.45 -1.81 -13.62
C CYS A 29 -23.17 -0.30 -13.74
N GLU A 30 -22.93 0.19 -14.96
CA GLU A 30 -22.62 1.60 -15.22
C GLU A 30 -23.78 2.55 -14.89
N THR A 31 -25.01 2.07 -14.97
CA THR A 31 -26.24 2.83 -14.72
C THR A 31 -26.70 2.78 -13.27
N CYS A 32 -26.07 1.94 -12.44
CA CYS A 32 -26.44 1.83 -11.04
C CYS A 32 -25.93 3.06 -10.28
N PRO A 33 -26.66 3.54 -9.26
CA PRO A 33 -26.18 4.61 -8.40
C PRO A 33 -24.81 4.21 -7.84
N ASN A 34 -23.77 4.93 -8.27
CA ASN A 34 -22.43 4.66 -7.78
C ASN A 34 -22.38 5.09 -6.30
N PRO A 35 -21.99 4.19 -5.38
CA PRO A 35 -21.77 4.59 -4.01
C PRO A 35 -20.72 5.71 -3.98
N LYS A 36 -20.85 6.65 -3.04
CA LYS A 36 -19.81 7.66 -2.84
C LYS A 36 -18.47 6.94 -2.61
N SER A 37 -17.47 7.31 -3.39
CA SER A 37 -16.14 6.73 -3.36
C SER A 37 -15.11 7.80 -3.05
N ASP A 38 -14.02 7.40 -2.43
CA ASP A 38 -12.81 8.22 -2.42
C ASP A 38 -12.25 8.30 -3.86
N VAL A 39 -11.56 9.40 -4.14
CA VAL A 39 -10.90 9.64 -5.43
C VAL A 39 -9.46 10.02 -5.20
N LEU A 40 -8.54 9.20 -5.72
CA LEU A 40 -7.13 9.56 -5.85
C LEU A 40 -6.89 10.08 -7.25
N THR A 41 -6.39 11.31 -7.36
CA THR A 41 -5.88 11.85 -8.63
C THR A 41 -4.37 11.67 -8.63
N LEU A 42 -3.85 10.94 -9.61
CA LEU A 42 -2.42 10.72 -9.80
C LEU A 42 -1.77 11.94 -10.48
N ASN A 43 -0.45 12.03 -10.42
CA ASN A 43 0.32 13.13 -11.01
C ASN A 43 0.16 13.23 -12.54
N ASP A 44 -0.21 12.15 -13.22
CA ASP A 44 -0.52 12.13 -14.65
C ASP A 44 -1.97 12.54 -14.98
N GLY A 45 -2.76 12.89 -13.96
CA GLY A 45 -4.17 13.28 -14.07
C GLY A 45 -5.16 12.10 -14.04
N ASN A 46 -4.68 10.85 -14.01
CA ASN A 46 -5.55 9.69 -13.91
C ASN A 46 -6.27 9.67 -12.57
N LYS A 47 -7.58 9.37 -12.60
CA LYS A 47 -8.42 9.29 -11.40
C LYS A 47 -8.76 7.85 -11.07
N ILE A 48 -8.41 7.44 -9.87
CA ILE A 48 -8.77 6.14 -9.32
C ILE A 48 -9.93 6.36 -8.35
N ARG A 49 -11.04 5.67 -8.58
CA ARG A 49 -12.23 5.66 -7.71
C ARG A 49 -12.32 4.36 -6.94
N GLY A 50 -12.52 4.43 -5.63
CA GLY A 50 -12.56 3.27 -4.73
C GLY A 50 -12.64 3.71 -3.27
N SER A 51 -12.27 2.82 -2.35
CA SER A 51 -12.22 3.13 -0.91
C SER A 51 -10.77 3.14 -0.44
N ILE A 52 -10.35 4.24 0.19
CA ILE A 52 -9.09 4.29 0.92
C ILE A 52 -9.34 3.63 2.27
N ILE A 53 -8.68 2.51 2.49
CA ILE A 53 -8.91 1.64 3.64
C ILE A 53 -7.74 1.61 4.63
N GLY A 54 -6.66 2.29 4.28
CA GLY A 54 -5.49 2.48 5.11
C GLY A 54 -4.54 3.51 4.50
N GLU A 55 -3.66 4.06 5.33
CA GLU A 55 -2.51 4.84 4.88
C GLU A 55 -1.33 4.64 5.82
N ASN A 56 -0.14 4.99 5.34
CA ASN A 56 1.05 5.21 6.15
C ASN A 56 1.85 6.40 5.62
N THR A 57 3.09 6.56 6.08
CA THR A 57 4.00 7.62 5.62
C THR A 57 4.38 7.52 4.14
N ALA A 58 4.31 6.34 3.52
CA ALA A 58 4.79 6.09 2.15
C ALA A 58 3.66 5.91 1.10
N PHE A 59 2.54 5.28 1.44
CA PHE A 59 1.49 4.93 0.48
C PHE A 59 0.07 4.98 1.08
N TYR A 60 -0.92 5.03 0.20
CA TYR A 60 -2.32 4.74 0.48
C TYR A 60 -2.63 3.28 0.18
N VAL A 61 -3.53 2.67 0.95
CA VAL A 61 -4.11 1.36 0.65
C VAL A 61 -5.50 1.57 0.08
N MET A 62 -5.69 1.20 -1.17
CA MET A 62 -6.94 1.40 -1.89
C MET A 62 -7.60 0.08 -2.24
N LEU A 63 -8.89 -0.03 -1.93
CA LEU A 63 -9.77 -1.13 -2.26
C LEU A 63 -10.67 -0.73 -3.43
N LYS A 64 -10.65 -1.51 -4.51
CA LYS A 64 -11.55 -1.36 -5.65
C LYS A 64 -11.96 -2.74 -6.15
N HIS A 65 -13.26 -3.01 -6.19
CA HIS A 65 -13.82 -4.30 -6.63
C HIS A 65 -13.14 -5.54 -5.99
N LEU A 66 -12.95 -5.52 -4.67
CA LEU A 66 -12.27 -6.57 -3.89
C LEU A 66 -10.76 -6.72 -4.13
N GLU A 67 -10.18 -5.92 -5.03
CA GLU A 67 -8.74 -5.85 -5.23
C GLU A 67 -8.16 -4.76 -4.32
N VAL A 68 -7.07 -5.09 -3.63
CA VAL A 68 -6.34 -4.16 -2.76
C VAL A 68 -5.01 -3.83 -3.40
N ARG A 69 -4.71 -2.53 -3.52
CA ARG A 69 -3.43 -2.02 -4.03
C ARG A 69 -2.83 -0.97 -3.10
N ALA A 70 -1.51 -0.97 -3.03
CA ALA A 70 -0.75 0.16 -2.50
C ALA A 70 -0.53 1.19 -3.62
N ILE A 71 -0.73 2.46 -3.32
CA ILE A 71 -0.50 3.59 -4.23
C ILE A 71 0.44 4.56 -3.54
N GLN A 72 1.63 4.80 -4.10
CA GLN A 72 2.62 5.64 -3.43
C GLN A 72 2.11 7.07 -3.29
N LYS A 73 2.36 7.69 -2.14
CA LYS A 73 1.99 9.10 -1.91
C LYS A 73 2.72 10.04 -2.88
N THR A 74 3.91 9.66 -3.33
CA THR A 74 4.70 10.38 -4.34
C THR A 74 4.06 10.40 -5.72
N GLU A 75 3.18 9.45 -6.03
CA GLU A 75 2.45 9.34 -7.31
C GLU A 75 1.10 10.06 -7.27
N VAL A 76 0.65 10.49 -6.08
CA VAL A 76 -0.67 11.09 -5.84
C VAL A 76 -0.57 12.61 -5.80
N GLN A 77 -1.41 13.26 -6.61
CA GLN A 77 -1.56 14.70 -6.64
C GLN A 77 -2.58 15.17 -5.59
N THR A 78 -3.78 14.57 -5.57
CA THR A 78 -4.86 14.95 -4.64
C THR A 78 -5.66 13.76 -4.15
N VAL A 79 -6.29 13.93 -2.99
CA VAL A 79 -7.23 12.97 -2.39
C VAL A 79 -8.56 13.66 -2.09
N GLU A 80 -9.64 13.15 -2.68
CA GLU A 80 -11.00 13.56 -2.36
C GLU A 80 -11.68 12.42 -1.59
N TYR A 81 -12.00 12.63 -0.32
CA TYR A 81 -12.66 11.60 0.48
C TYR A 81 -14.17 11.61 0.24
N ALA A 82 -14.80 10.43 0.21
CA ALA A 82 -16.24 10.25 0.02
C ALA A 82 -17.07 11.04 1.05
N GLY A 83 -16.57 11.13 2.29
CA GLY A 83 -17.17 11.88 3.39
C GLY A 83 -16.80 13.37 3.42
N GLY A 84 -16.02 13.86 2.46
CA GLY A 84 -15.49 15.23 2.40
C GLY A 84 -14.29 15.47 3.32
N THR A 85 -14.09 14.64 4.35
CA THR A 85 -12.96 14.73 5.28
C THR A 85 -12.25 13.38 5.39
N LYS A 86 -10.96 13.44 5.75
CA LYS A 86 -10.13 12.27 5.96
C LYS A 86 -10.59 11.49 7.19
N PRO A 87 -10.87 10.18 7.07
CA PRO A 87 -11.18 9.35 8.23
C PRO A 87 -9.96 9.19 9.16
N GLY A 88 -10.16 9.33 10.47
CA GLY A 88 -9.08 9.26 11.46
C GLY A 88 -8.47 7.86 11.65
N PHE A 89 -9.15 6.81 11.20
CA PHE A 89 -8.71 5.42 11.36
C PHE A 89 -7.71 4.95 10.30
N LEU A 90 -7.48 5.72 9.23
CA LEU A 90 -6.68 5.22 8.09
C LEU A 90 -5.23 4.88 8.49
N ALA A 91 -4.66 5.62 9.45
CA ALA A 91 -3.32 5.35 9.96
C ALA A 91 -3.31 4.44 11.20
N SER A 92 -4.45 3.96 11.69
CA SER A 92 -4.49 3.16 12.93
C SER A 92 -4.18 1.68 12.72
N GLN A 93 -4.11 1.23 11.47
CA GLN A 93 -3.89 -0.17 11.10
C GLN A 93 -2.40 -0.43 10.80
N ASP A 94 -1.99 -1.66 11.01
CA ASP A 94 -0.69 -2.17 10.59
C ASP A 94 -0.76 -2.59 9.12
N GLN A 95 0.34 -2.38 8.41
CA GLN A 95 0.46 -2.74 7.00
C GLN A 95 1.78 -3.45 6.73
N ILE A 96 1.71 -4.52 5.95
CA ILE A 96 2.89 -5.24 5.44
C ILE A 96 2.90 -5.12 3.93
N LEU A 97 3.92 -4.44 3.40
CA LEU A 97 4.19 -4.39 1.97
C LEU A 97 5.06 -5.59 1.59
N LEU A 98 4.56 -6.41 0.68
CA LEU A 98 5.27 -7.57 0.16
C LEU A 98 6.21 -7.15 -0.98
N LYS A 99 7.25 -7.95 -1.24
CA LYS A 99 8.16 -7.76 -2.39
C LYS A 99 7.44 -7.84 -3.74
N THR A 100 6.28 -8.49 -3.79
CA THR A 100 5.39 -8.52 -4.96
C THR A 100 4.59 -7.22 -5.14
N GLY A 101 4.66 -6.29 -4.19
CA GLY A 101 3.92 -5.04 -4.17
C GLY A 101 2.48 -5.13 -3.64
N HIS A 102 2.03 -6.32 -3.28
CA HIS A 102 0.77 -6.49 -2.55
C HIS A 102 0.92 -5.96 -1.13
N VAL A 103 -0.18 -5.47 -0.56
CA VAL A 103 -0.22 -4.98 0.81
C VAL A 103 -1.22 -5.78 1.62
N LEU A 104 -0.78 -6.27 2.78
CA LEU A 104 -1.65 -6.76 3.83
C LEU A 104 -1.98 -5.59 4.75
N ASN A 105 -3.25 -5.34 5.00
CA ASN A 105 -3.74 -4.24 5.83
C ASN A 105 -4.61 -4.81 6.96
N GLY A 106 -4.27 -4.51 8.21
CA GLY A 106 -4.91 -5.16 9.35
C GLY A 106 -4.18 -4.94 10.67
N GLU A 107 -4.15 -5.98 11.51
CA GLU A 107 -3.46 -5.99 12.80
C GLU A 107 -2.41 -7.11 12.79
N ILE A 108 -1.16 -6.79 13.12
CA ILE A 108 -0.13 -7.80 13.30
C ILE A 108 -0.36 -8.45 14.67
N THR A 109 -0.84 -9.69 14.67
CA THR A 109 -1.11 -10.45 15.90
C THR A 109 0.09 -11.27 16.36
N GLU A 110 1.00 -11.61 15.45
CA GLU A 110 2.27 -12.26 15.77
C GLU A 110 3.43 -11.67 14.94
N ASP A 111 4.59 -11.53 15.57
CA ASP A 111 5.87 -11.13 14.99
C ASP A 111 6.93 -12.09 15.56
N LYS A 112 7.25 -13.16 14.81
CA LYS A 112 8.11 -14.26 15.27
C LYS A 112 9.45 -14.22 14.55
N GLU A 113 10.53 -14.47 15.31
CA GLU A 113 11.88 -14.63 14.77
C GLU A 113 12.17 -16.06 14.32
N LYS A 114 11.53 -17.07 14.91
CA LYS A 114 11.73 -18.50 14.60
C LYS A 114 10.42 -19.30 14.70
N PRO A 115 9.86 -19.79 13.57
CA PRO A 115 10.21 -19.40 12.19
C PRO A 115 10.00 -17.89 11.97
N ALA A 116 10.79 -17.27 11.10
CA ALA A 116 10.74 -15.84 10.84
C ALA A 116 9.47 -15.47 10.03
N LEU A 117 8.40 -15.06 10.72
CA LEU A 117 7.11 -14.78 10.10
C LEU A 117 6.30 -13.72 10.86
N PHE A 118 5.30 -13.19 10.17
CA PHE A 118 4.20 -12.45 10.77
C PHE A 118 2.89 -13.20 10.63
N GLN A 119 1.99 -12.98 11.59
CA GLN A 119 0.57 -13.26 11.44
C GLN A 119 -0.20 -11.95 11.43
N VAL A 120 -1.02 -11.75 10.40
CA VAL A 120 -1.80 -10.52 10.21
C VAL A 120 -3.28 -10.88 10.15
N ARG A 121 -4.07 -10.31 11.06
CA ARG A 121 -5.54 -10.36 10.98
C ARG A 121 -6.03 -9.25 10.07
N SER A 122 -6.71 -9.61 8.98
CA SER A 122 -7.24 -8.65 8.01
C SER A 122 -8.23 -7.68 8.65
N SER A 123 -8.16 -6.40 8.28
CA SER A 123 -9.21 -5.43 8.61
C SER A 123 -10.42 -5.51 7.68
N HIS A 124 -10.31 -6.25 6.56
CA HIS A 124 -11.31 -6.31 5.49
C HIS A 124 -11.82 -7.74 5.25
N GLY A 125 -11.92 -8.52 6.32
CA GLY A 125 -12.46 -9.89 6.31
C GLY A 125 -12.06 -10.64 7.57
N ASN A 126 -12.80 -11.68 7.92
CA ASN A 126 -12.48 -12.51 9.09
C ASN A 126 -11.43 -13.58 8.72
N VAL A 127 -10.28 -13.13 8.21
CA VAL A 127 -9.19 -13.98 7.73
C VAL A 127 -7.85 -13.53 8.33
N SER A 128 -7.00 -14.50 8.63
CA SER A 128 -5.63 -14.27 9.08
C SER A 128 -4.66 -14.79 8.03
N PHE A 129 -3.66 -13.98 7.73
CA PHE A 129 -2.58 -14.32 6.81
C PHE A 129 -1.32 -14.63 7.59
N VAL A 130 -0.57 -15.64 7.15
CA VAL A 130 0.80 -15.89 7.60
C VAL A 130 1.72 -15.47 6.47
N VAL A 131 2.70 -14.62 6.77
CA VAL A 131 3.70 -14.19 5.78
C VAL A 131 5.10 -14.36 6.36
N PHE A 132 5.98 -15.00 5.59
CA PHE A 132 7.38 -15.13 5.98
C PHE A 132 8.09 -13.79 5.86
N LYS A 133 8.96 -13.46 6.82
CA LYS A 133 9.74 -12.20 6.80
C LYS A 133 10.57 -12.08 5.52
N SER A 134 10.94 -13.19 4.88
CA SER A 134 11.64 -13.23 3.59
C SER A 134 10.86 -12.61 2.43
N GLU A 135 9.53 -12.59 2.48
CA GLU A 135 8.65 -12.05 1.43
C GLU A 135 8.31 -10.57 1.67
N VAL A 136 8.66 -10.03 2.83
CA VAL A 136 8.31 -8.68 3.23
C VAL A 136 9.33 -7.68 2.69
N SER A 137 8.82 -6.61 2.10
CA SER A 137 9.63 -5.45 1.72
C SER A 137 9.69 -4.43 2.85
N LYS A 138 8.54 -4.08 3.45
CA LYS A 138 8.42 -3.08 4.52
C LYS A 138 7.26 -3.39 5.45
N VAL A 139 7.39 -2.99 6.71
CA VAL A 139 6.32 -3.07 7.71
C VAL A 139 6.02 -1.67 8.23
N TYR A 140 4.74 -1.39 8.39
CA TYR A 140 4.24 -0.17 9.00
C TYR A 140 3.35 -0.56 10.18
N LYS A 141 3.65 -0.05 11.37
CA LYS A 141 2.83 -0.24 12.58
C LYS A 141 2.15 1.08 12.90
N LYS A 142 0.81 1.10 12.89
CA LYS A 142 0.00 2.32 13.06
C LYS A 142 0.50 3.50 12.20
N GLY A 143 0.68 3.23 10.92
CA GLY A 143 1.10 4.23 9.92
C GLY A 143 2.58 4.61 9.92
N LEU A 144 3.40 4.11 10.86
CA LEU A 144 4.83 4.41 10.95
C LEU A 144 5.68 3.22 10.49
N GLU A 145 6.72 3.49 9.70
CA GLU A 145 7.66 2.45 9.24
C GLU A 145 8.38 1.82 10.45
N SER A 146 8.38 0.49 10.50
CA SER A 146 8.99 -0.31 11.57
C SER A 146 10.05 -1.23 10.98
N SER A 147 11.20 -1.31 11.64
CA SER A 147 12.16 -2.40 11.41
C SER A 147 11.57 -3.73 11.89
N PHE A 148 12.04 -4.83 11.32
CA PHE A 148 11.60 -6.18 11.65
C PHE A 148 12.60 -7.25 11.20
#